data_AF-A0AB38TVB9-F1
#
_entry.id   AF-A0AB38TVB9-F1
#
_cell.length_a   1.000
_cell.length_b   1.000
_cell.length_c   1.000
_cell.angle_alpha   90.00
_cell.angle_beta   90.00
_cell.angle_gamma   90.00
#
_symmetry.space_group_name_H-M   'P 1'
#
loop_
_entity.id
_entity.type
_entity.pdbx_description
1 polymer ?
#
loop_
_entity_poly.entity_id
_entity_poly.type
_entity_poly.pdbx_seq_one_letter_code
_entity_poly.pdbx_strand_id
1 'polypeptide(L)'
;MNSSINYRAYKEISEFLDAINSMNKEVLKSRFGVSEPILDEICESLEDYFGEKSIVDLAPIGEAFSSKRGSRPYIDIFEMDDDKSWGGGMRALGGRQSCGTYFAC
;
A
#
# COMPACT_ATOMS: atom_id res chain seq x y z
N MET A 1 11.25 -15.41 2.81
CA MET A 1 10.80 -14.15 3.45
C MET A 1 10.62 -14.37 4.93
N ASN A 2 11.14 -13.48 5.77
CA ASN A 2 11.04 -13.60 7.22
C ASN A 2 9.60 -13.25 7.66
N SER A 3 8.87 -14.22 8.21
CA SER A 3 7.47 -14.06 8.62
C SER A 3 7.26 -12.91 9.61
N SER A 4 8.28 -12.58 10.42
CA SER A 4 8.25 -11.45 11.36
C SER A 4 8.23 -10.09 10.64
N ILE A 5 8.99 -9.95 9.55
CA ILE A 5 9.04 -8.71 8.75
C ILE A 5 7.73 -8.52 8.00
N ASN A 6 7.22 -9.58 7.39
CA ASN A 6 5.94 -9.53 6.66
C ASN A 6 4.79 -9.13 7.60
N TYR A 7 4.73 -9.69 8.81
CA TYR A 7 3.70 -9.32 9.78
C TYR A 7 3.80 -7.84 10.20
N ARG A 8 5.01 -7.35 10.46
CA ARG A 8 5.23 -5.93 10.80
C ARG A 8 4.82 -5.02 9.66
N ALA A 9 5.27 -5.30 8.45
CA ALA A 9 4.91 -4.52 7.26
C ALA A 9 3.39 -4.52 7.03
N TYR A 10 2.73 -5.68 7.14
CA TYR A 10 1.29 -5.79 7.01
C TYR A 10 0.57 -4.90 8.01
N LYS A 11 1.01 -4.92 9.27
CA LYS A 11 0.42 -4.10 10.33
C LYS A 11 0.60 -2.60 10.07
N GLU A 12 1.81 -2.16 9.75
CA GLU A 12 2.09 -0.74 9.47
C GLU A 12 1.27 -0.23 8.28
N ILE A 13 1.17 -1.03 7.22
CA ILE A 13 0.40 -0.69 6.03
C ILE A 13 -1.10 -0.65 6.33
N SER A 14 -1.61 -1.62 7.11
CA SER A 14 -3.03 -1.63 7.48
C SER A 14 -3.41 -0.37 8.26
N GLU A 15 -2.57 0.01 9.22
CA GLU A 15 -2.82 1.20 10.04
C GLU A 15 -2.67 2.50 9.23
N PHE A 16 -1.85 2.51 8.18
CA PHE A 16 -1.81 3.61 7.22
C PHE A 16 -3.10 3.73 6.41
N LEU A 17 -3.59 2.62 5.84
CA LEU A 17 -4.85 2.61 5.07
C LEU A 17 -6.05 2.96 5.93
N ASP A 18 -6.10 2.51 7.18
CA ASP A 18 -7.14 2.92 8.13
C ASP A 18 -7.13 4.44 8.36
N ALA A 19 -5.93 5.04 8.46
CA ALA A 19 -5.80 6.49 8.61
C ALA A 19 -6.24 7.25 7.35
N ILE A 20 -5.97 6.71 6.15
CA ILE A 20 -6.47 7.26 4.87
C ILE A 20 -8.00 7.15 4.80
N ASN A 21 -8.56 5.96 5.02
CA ASN A 21 -10.00 5.70 4.92
C ASN A 21 -10.81 6.54 5.93
N SER A 22 -10.25 6.82 7.11
CA SER A 22 -10.86 7.68 8.13
C SER A 22 -10.53 9.17 7.98
N MET A 23 -9.70 9.54 7.00
CA MET A 23 -9.17 10.90 6.81
C MET A 23 -8.56 11.48 8.08
N ASN A 24 -7.86 10.64 8.87
CA ASN A 24 -7.25 11.04 10.12
C ASN A 24 -5.92 11.79 9.86
N LYS A 25 -6.06 13.07 9.52
CA LYS A 25 -4.93 13.97 9.18
C LYS A 25 -3.85 14.01 10.26
N GLU A 26 -4.23 13.93 11.53
CA GLU A 26 -3.29 13.94 12.65
C GLU A 26 -2.39 12.69 12.65
N VAL A 27 -2.97 11.51 12.44
CA VAL A 27 -2.20 10.25 12.37
C VAL A 27 -1.34 10.22 11.10
N LEU A 28 -1.90 10.62 9.96
CA LEU A 28 -1.19 10.68 8.68
C LEU A 28 0.04 11.59 8.76
N LYS A 29 -0.09 12.76 9.40
CA LYS A 29 1.02 13.69 9.57
C LYS A 29 2.02 13.23 10.63
N SER A 30 1.56 12.93 11.84
CA SER A 30 2.45 12.71 12.99
C SER A 30 3.19 11.37 12.93
N ARG A 31 2.54 10.32 12.41
CA ARG A 31 3.10 8.97 12.37
C ARG A 31 3.70 8.64 11.01
N PHE A 32 3.03 9.04 9.93
CA PHE A 32 3.42 8.67 8.57
C PHE A 32 4.08 9.81 7.79
N GLY A 33 4.19 11.01 8.37
CA GLY A 33 4.87 12.13 7.73
C GLY A 33 4.16 12.69 6.50
N VAL A 34 2.88 12.37 6.30
CA VAL A 34 2.09 12.83 5.16
C VAL A 34 1.68 14.28 5.40
N SER A 35 2.16 15.18 4.54
CA SER A 35 1.72 16.57 4.53
C SER A 35 0.36 16.71 3.84
N GLU A 36 -0.33 17.82 4.07
CA GLU A 36 -1.65 18.05 3.45
C GLU A 36 -1.62 17.98 1.91
N PRO A 37 -0.65 18.60 1.19
CA PRO A 37 -0.60 18.48 -0.27
C PRO A 37 -0.43 17.04 -0.75
N ILE A 38 0.36 16.23 -0.04
CA ILE A 38 0.55 14.81 -0.39
C ILE A 38 -0.71 14.00 -0.09
N LEU A 39 -1.44 14.34 0.98
CA LEU A 39 -2.74 13.72 1.25
C LEU A 39 -3.73 14.00 0.13
N ASP A 40 -3.79 15.23 -0.37
CA ASP A 40 -4.67 15.61 -1.48
C ASP A 40 -4.31 14.80 -2.73
N GLU A 41 -3.02 14.69 -3.08
CA GLU A 41 -2.53 13.85 -4.20
C GLU A 41 -2.90 12.37 -4.03
N ILE A 42 -2.81 11.83 -2.82
CA ILE A 42 -3.23 10.45 -2.52
C ILE A 42 -4.73 10.29 -2.74
N CYS A 43 -5.55 11.22 -2.23
CA CYS A 43 -7.00 11.16 -2.39
C CYS A 43 -7.41 11.23 -3.86
N GLU A 44 -6.85 12.18 -4.62
CA GLU A 44 -7.09 12.31 -6.06
C GLU A 44 -6.70 11.03 -6.81
N SER A 45 -5.52 10.47 -6.51
CA SER A 45 -5.06 9.23 -7.14
C SER A 45 -5.98 8.04 -6.84
N LEU A 46 -6.50 7.94 -5.61
CA LEU A 46 -7.42 6.89 -5.21
C LEU A 46 -8.80 7.07 -5.86
N GLU A 47 -9.30 8.29 -5.92
CA GLU A 47 -10.57 8.62 -6.58
C GLU A 47 -10.49 8.38 -8.09
N ASP A 48 -9.38 8.74 -8.74
CA ASP A 48 -9.14 8.47 -10.16
C ASP A 48 -9.08 6.96 -10.44
N TYR A 49 -8.49 6.18 -9.54
CA TYR A 49 -8.31 4.74 -9.75
C TYR A 49 -9.55 3.91 -9.39
N PHE A 50 -10.17 4.18 -8.24
CA PHE A 50 -11.28 3.37 -7.70
C PHE A 50 -12.66 4.05 -7.86
N GLY A 51 -12.70 5.36 -8.09
CA GLY A 51 -13.90 6.19 -8.05
C GLY A 51 -14.10 6.86 -6.68
N GLU A 52 -14.99 7.86 -6.65
CA GLU A 52 -15.32 8.62 -5.44
C GLU A 52 -15.69 7.71 -4.25
N LYS A 53 -15.17 8.04 -3.06
CA LYS A 53 -15.48 7.40 -1.76
C LYS A 53 -15.13 5.91 -1.66
N SER A 54 -14.14 5.46 -2.40
CA SER A 54 -13.68 4.07 -2.34
C SER A 54 -12.92 3.79 -1.04
N ILE A 55 -13.32 2.74 -0.33
CA ILE A 55 -12.59 2.21 0.82
C ILE A 55 -11.47 1.31 0.29
N VAL A 56 -10.23 1.59 0.69
CA VAL A 56 -9.05 0.83 0.27
C VAL A 56 -8.65 -0.15 1.38
N ASP A 57 -8.42 -1.41 1.04
CA ASP A 57 -8.05 -2.45 2.01
C ASP A 57 -6.98 -3.39 1.43
N LEU A 58 -6.34 -4.18 2.30
CA LEU A 58 -5.34 -5.17 1.94
C LEU A 58 -5.95 -6.54 1.65
N ALA A 59 -5.30 -7.28 0.76
CA ALA A 59 -5.52 -8.70 0.68
C ALA A 59 -5.21 -9.37 2.04
N PRO A 60 -5.91 -10.45 2.43
CA PRO A 60 -5.64 -11.13 3.70
C PRO A 60 -4.17 -11.48 3.86
N ILE A 61 -3.61 -11.41 5.07
CA ILE A 61 -2.18 -11.61 5.35
C ILE A 61 -1.60 -12.92 4.76
N GLY A 62 -2.40 -14.00 4.70
CA GLY A 62 -2.00 -15.28 4.11
C GLY A 62 -1.81 -15.24 2.57
N GLU A 63 -2.36 -14.21 1.92
CA GLU A 63 -2.30 -13.98 0.48
C GLU A 63 -1.49 -12.75 0.10
N ALA A 64 -1.41 -11.74 0.98
CA ALA A 64 -0.78 -10.44 0.74
C ALA A 64 0.66 -10.55 0.23
N PHE A 65 1.45 -11.45 0.83
CA PHE A 65 2.84 -11.71 0.45
C PHE A 65 3.00 -12.96 -0.42
N SER A 66 1.89 -13.61 -0.78
CA SER A 66 1.93 -14.84 -1.55
C SER A 66 2.05 -14.53 -3.05
N SER A 67 3.02 -15.14 -3.70
CA SER A 67 3.20 -15.10 -5.15
C SER A 67 2.50 -16.30 -5.83
N LYS A 68 1.24 -16.56 -5.46
CA LYS A 68 0.48 -17.67 -6.07
C LYS A 68 0.27 -17.40 -7.57
N ARG A 69 0.70 -18.37 -8.41
CA ARG A 69 0.57 -18.41 -9.89
C ARG A 69 1.48 -17.45 -10.69
N GLY A 70 2.75 -17.31 -10.33
CA GLY A 70 3.73 -16.60 -11.18
C GLY A 70 3.46 -15.10 -11.32
N SER A 71 2.56 -14.55 -10.50
CA SER A 71 2.30 -13.13 -10.38
C SER A 71 3.05 -12.54 -9.19
N ARG A 72 3.40 -11.26 -9.30
CA ARG A 72 3.94 -10.46 -8.18
C ARG A 72 2.95 -10.49 -7.00
N PRO A 73 3.41 -10.62 -5.75
CA PRO A 73 2.53 -10.53 -4.58
C PRO A 73 1.83 -9.17 -4.50
N TYR A 74 0.76 -9.08 -3.71
CA TYR A 74 0.04 -7.83 -3.49
C TYR A 74 0.86 -6.81 -2.72
N ILE A 75 1.65 -7.29 -1.77
CA ILE A 75 2.64 -6.52 -1.05
C ILE A 75 4.00 -7.14 -1.34
N ASP A 76 4.88 -6.33 -1.90
CA ASP A 76 6.26 -6.67 -2.16
C ASP A 76 7.15 -5.99 -1.13
N ILE A 77 8.09 -6.73 -0.56
CA ILE A 77 9.06 -6.18 0.41
C ILE A 77 10.45 -6.46 -0.14
N PHE A 78 11.28 -5.43 -0.22
CA PHE A 78 12.64 -5.51 -0.73
C PHE A 78 13.62 -4.79 0.20
N GLU A 79 14.85 -5.24 0.20
CA GLU A 79 15.93 -4.61 0.97
C GLU A 79 16.36 -3.33 0.25
N MET A 80 16.59 -2.26 1.00
CA MET A 80 17.11 -1.00 0.46
C MET A 80 18.64 -0.99 0.54
N ASP A 81 19.27 -0.14 -0.26
CA ASP A 81 20.74 0.01 -0.28
C ASP A 81 21.33 0.46 1.07
N ASP A 82 20.53 1.09 1.93
CA ASP A 82 20.88 1.34 3.32
C ASP A 82 20.63 0.07 4.15
N ASP A 83 21.72 -0.55 4.64
CA ASP A 83 21.87 -1.83 5.36
C ASP A 83 20.91 -2.13 6.54
N LYS A 84 19.94 -1.26 6.82
CA LYS A 84 18.98 -1.38 7.94
C LYS A 84 17.55 -1.05 7.56
N SER A 85 17.23 -0.90 6.28
CA SER A 85 15.89 -0.49 5.85
C SER A 85 15.29 -1.42 4.81
N TRP A 86 13.97 -1.58 4.89
CA TRP A 86 13.17 -2.39 3.98
C TRP A 86 12.15 -1.49 3.31
N GLY A 87 12.08 -1.56 1.98
CA GLY A 87 11.06 -0.93 1.16
C GLY A 87 9.84 -1.84 1.05
N GLY A 88 8.65 -1.24 1.02
CA GLY A 88 7.38 -1.92 0.79
C GLY A 88 6.64 -1.31 -0.40
N GLY A 89 6.22 -2.13 -1.35
CA GLY A 89 5.40 -1.72 -2.50
C GLY A 89 4.05 -2.42 -2.49
N MET A 90 2.97 -1.69 -2.77
CA MET A 90 1.62 -2.25 -2.91
C MET A 90 1.19 -2.28 -4.38
N ARG A 91 0.51 -3.35 -4.76
CA ARG A 91 -0.15 -3.48 -6.06
C ARG A 91 -1.65 -3.29 -5.89
N ALA A 92 -2.20 -2.24 -6.49
CA ALA A 92 -3.64 -2.05 -6.58
C ALA A 92 -4.29 -3.15 -7.42
N LEU A 93 -5.38 -3.72 -6.91
CA LEU A 93 -6.24 -4.65 -7.65
C LEU A 93 -7.31 -3.86 -8.40
N GLY A 94 -7.00 -3.45 -9.62
CA GLY A 94 -7.97 -2.83 -10.52
C GLY A 94 -8.98 -3.85 -11.01
N GLY A 95 -10.24 -3.70 -10.58
CA GLY A 95 -11.39 -4.37 -11.16
C GLY A 95 -11.73 -3.82 -12.54
N ARG A 96 -10.89 -4.07 -13.55
CA ARG A 96 -11.27 -4.15 -14.97
C ARG A 96 -10.16 -4.84 -15.75
N GLN A 97 -10.54 -5.86 -16.50
CA GLN A 97 -9.72 -6.43 -17.55
C GLN A 97 -9.29 -5.31 -18.51
N SER A 98 -8.02 -4.93 -18.49
CA SER A 98 -7.29 -4.47 -19.67
C SER A 98 -5.81 -4.26 -19.33
N CYS A 99 -4.98 -4.93 -20.12
CA CYS A 99 -3.57 -4.70 -20.37
C CYS A 99 -2.89 -3.50 -19.66
N GLY A 100 -1.91 -3.85 -18.83
CA GLY A 100 -0.61 -3.19 -18.76
C GLY A 100 -0.59 -1.71 -18.39
N THR A 101 -0.34 -1.40 -17.11
CA THR A 101 0.45 -0.21 -16.77
C THR A 101 1.21 -0.47 -15.48
N TYR A 102 2.51 -0.21 -15.54
CA TYR A 102 3.48 -0.33 -14.47
C TYR A 102 3.38 0.91 -13.58
N PHE A 103 3.27 0.75 -12.26
CA PHE A 103 3.75 1.77 -11.31
C PHE A 103 5.16 1.36 -10.92
N ALA A 104 6.15 2.02 -11.53
CA ALA A 104 7.47 2.24 -10.98
C ALA A 104 7.47 3.72 -10.55
N CYS A 105 7.92 3.99 -9.31
CA CYS A 105 8.58 5.27 -9.06
C CYS A 105 9.88 5.29 -9.86
#